data_AF-A0A9Q2KMV2-F1
#
_entry.id   AF-A0A9Q2KMV2-F1
#
_cell.length_a   1.000
_cell.length_b   1.000
_cell.length_c   1.000
_cell.angle_alpha   90.00
_cell.angle_beta   90.00
_cell.angle_gamma   90.00
#
_symmetry.space_group_name_H-M   'P 1'
#
loop_
_entity.id
_entity.type
_entity.pdbx_description
1 polymer ?
#
loop_
_entity_poly.entity_id
_entity_poly.type
_entity_poly.pdbx_seq_one_letter_code
_entity_poly.pdbx_strand_id
1 'polypeptide(L)' 'MMTLPAINTDASKQEKEQISQTVQEMFEETEFWSVSA' A
#
# COMPACT_ATOMS: atom_id res chain seq x y z
N MET A 1 3.05 -10.91 20.87
CA MET A 1 3.34 -11.01 19.43
C MET A 1 2.22 -10.31 18.69
N MET A 2 2.52 -9.29 17.89
CA MET A 2 1.49 -8.68 17.03
C MET A 2 1.20 -9.66 15.90
N THR A 3 -0.06 -10.07 15.76
CA THR A 3 -0.49 -10.86 14.61
C THR A 3 -0.50 -9.91 13.42
N LEU A 4 0.59 -9.85 12.67
CA LEU A 4 0.57 -9.13 11.40
C LEU A 4 -0.50 -9.81 10.53
N PRO A 5 -1.40 -9.04 9.89
CA PRO A 5 -2.36 -9.62 8.95
C PRO A 5 -1.58 -10.45 7.93
N ALA A 6 -2.11 -11.62 7.58
CA ALA A 6 -1.42 -12.57 6.70
C ALA A 6 -1.00 -11.84 5.41
N ILE A 7 0.31 -11.56 5.28
CA ILE A 7 0.87 -10.96 4.09
C ILE A 7 0.82 -12.04 3.02
N ASN A 8 -0.07 -11.89 2.05
CA ASN A 8 -0.18 -12.82 0.94
C ASN A 8 1.07 -12.69 0.04
N THR A 9 2.09 -13.51 0.28
CA THR A 9 3.30 -13.56 -0.55
C THR A 9 3.06 -14.23 -1.91
N ASP A 10 1.92 -14.90 -2.08
CA ASP A 10 1.48 -15.58 -3.30
C ASP A 10 0.48 -14.74 -4.11
N ALA A 11 0.70 -13.42 -4.14
CA ALA A 11 -0.06 -12.54 -5.02
C ALA A 11 0.35 -12.74 -6.48
N SER A 12 -0.63 -12.92 -7.35
CA SER A 12 -0.46 -12.96 -8.80
C SER A 12 0.09 -11.63 -9.33
N LYS A 13 0.59 -11.62 -10.58
CA LYS A 13 1.09 -10.39 -11.21
C LYS A 13 0.06 -9.27 -11.21
N GLN A 14 -1.20 -9.61 -11.51
CA GLN A 14 -2.29 -8.63 -11.54
C GLN A 14 -2.59 -8.06 -10.15
N GLU A 15 -2.63 -8.90 -9.12
CA GLU A 15 -2.85 -8.45 -7.74
C GLU A 15 -1.69 -7.56 -7.25
N LYS A 16 -0.45 -7.88 -7.64
CA LYS A 16 0.73 -7.05 -7.33
C LYS A 16 0.66 -5.67 -7.99
N GLU A 17 0.18 -5.59 -9.22
CA GLU A 17 -0.02 -4.31 -9.91
C GLU A 17 -1.10 -3.47 -9.22
N GLN A 18 -2.22 -4.09 -8.84
CA GLN A 18 -3.28 -3.41 -8.08
C GLN A 18 -2.79 -2.92 -6.71
N ILE A 19 -2.05 -3.74 -5.98
CA ILE A 19 -1.45 -3.34 -4.70
C ILE A 19 -0.46 -2.19 -4.89
N SER A 20 0.39 -2.26 -5.92
CA SER A 20 1.36 -1.19 -6.22
C SER A 20 0.66 0.12 -6.53
N GLN A 21 -0.43 0.07 -7.29
CA GLN A 21 -1.25 1.23 -7.60
C GLN A 21 -1.88 1.83 -6.34
N THR A 22 -2.55 1.02 -5.52
CA THR A 22 -3.20 1.50 -4.29
C THR A 22 -2.19 2.09 -3.31
N VAL A 23 -0.99 1.51 -3.18
CA VAL A 23 0.07 2.06 -2.32
C VAL A 23 0.57 3.40 -2.86
N GLN A 24 0.76 3.53 -4.16
CA GLN A 24 1.17 4.78 -4.81
C GLN A 24 0.15 5.90 -4.57
N GLU A 25 -1.15 5.62 -4.78
CA GLU A 25 -2.25 6.57 -4.56
C GLU A 25 -2.30 7.03 -3.09
N MET A 26 -2.23 6.08 -2.14
CA MET A 26 -2.22 6.39 -0.70
C MET A 26 -1.00 7.22 -0.28
N PHE A 27 0.17 6.98 -0.89
CA PHE A 27 1.36 7.79 -0.64
C PHE A 27 1.19 9.21 -1.19
N GLU A 28 0.69 9.37 -2.41
CA GLU A 28 0.44 10.70 -3.00
C GLU A 28 -0.58 11.51 -2.18
N GLU A 29 -1.63 10.85 -1.70
CA GLU A 29 -2.58 11.46 -0.76
C GLU A 29 -1.87 11.81 0.57
N THR A 30 -1.07 10.92 1.13
CA THR A 30 -0.38 11.20 2.40
C THR A 30 0.63 12.35 2.28
N GLU A 31 1.34 12.44 1.15
CA GLU A 31 2.27 13.53 0.84
C GLU A 31 1.52 14.86 0.66
N PHE A 32 0.36 14.86 -0.01
CA PHE A 32 -0.50 16.05 -0.16
C PHE A 32 -0.93 16.64 1.18
N TRP A 33 -1.21 15.79 2.18
CA TRP A 33 -1.57 16.23 3.53
C TRP A 33 -0.35 16.54 4.41
N SER A 34 0.82 15.95 4.12
CA SER A 34 2.06 16.15 4.89
C SER A 34 2.77 17.49 4.62
N VAL A 35 2.44 18.21 3.55
CA VAL A 35 3.01 19.55 3.26
C VAL A 35 2.47 20.67 4.19
N SER A 36 1.61 20.33 5.15
CA SER A 36 0.96 21.30 6.05
C SER A 36 1.49 21.31 7.49
N ALA A 37 2.62 20.64 7.78
CA ALA A 37 3.23 20.58 9.12
C ALA A 37 4.24 21.70 9.38
#